data_AF-A0A2V9KWG7-F1
#
_entry.id   AF-A0A2V9KWG7-F1
#
_cell.length_a   1.000
_cell.length_b   1.000
_cell.length_c   1.000
_cell.angle_alpha   90.00
_cell.angle_beta   90.00
_cell.angle_gamma   90.00
#
_symmetry.space_group_name_H-M   'P 1'
#
loop_
_entity.id
_entity.type
_entity.pdbx_description
1 polymer ?
#
loop_
_entity_poly.entity_id
_entity_poly.type
_entity_poly.pdbx_seq_one_letter_code
_entity_poly.pdbx_strand_id
1 'polypeptide(L)'
;MAHKGILSTGTSRRSFLTAGVIAPLGAAVQTSAPPAPIDVGNQRQLFLDDLWFDPHSGVELVMQIPRLEEVLIVRDRPWEGLSLDTPCLLKDEGHYRLWYRADEGSRAKDHEDVSWICYAESNDCIHWDKPSLGICEYRG
;
A
#
# COMPACT_ATOMS: atom_id res chain seq x y z
N MET A 1 -14.24 23.70 -17.73
CA MET A 1 -15.61 24.03 -17.28
C MET A 1 -15.90 23.13 -16.08
N ALA A 2 -16.14 23.54 -14.85
CA ALA A 2 -16.13 24.82 -14.15
C ALA A 2 -15.84 24.47 -12.66
N HIS A 3 -14.90 25.20 -12.03
CA HIS A 3 -14.65 25.14 -10.59
C HIS A 3 -15.81 25.82 -9.82
N LYS A 4 -16.31 25.17 -8.76
CA LYS A 4 -17.06 25.78 -7.64
C LYS A 4 -16.31 25.32 -6.38
N GLY A 5 -15.82 26.14 -5.45
CA GLY A 5 -16.16 27.51 -5.09
C GLY A 5 -16.23 27.51 -3.55
N ILE A 6 -15.07 27.46 -2.87
CA ILE A 6 -14.98 27.55 -1.41
C ILE A 6 -15.14 29.03 -1.04
N LEU A 7 -16.19 29.33 -0.29
CA LEU A 7 -16.43 30.65 0.29
C LEU A 7 -15.46 30.86 1.46
N SER A 8 -14.42 31.66 1.21
CA SER A 8 -13.63 32.33 2.23
C SER A 8 -14.40 33.58 2.69
N THR A 9 -14.80 33.65 3.96
CA THR A 9 -15.29 34.89 4.56
C THR A 9 -14.14 35.53 5.34
N GLY A 10 -13.58 36.57 4.73
CA GLY A 10 -12.56 37.44 5.30
C GLY A 10 -13.10 38.41 6.34
N THR A 11 -12.22 38.67 7.30
CA THR A 11 -12.26 39.59 8.45
C THR A 11 -12.54 41.06 8.13
N SER A 12 -13.23 41.78 9.03
CA SER A 12 -13.16 43.25 9.22
C SER A 12 -14.05 43.61 10.44
N ARG A 13 -13.79 44.53 11.39
CA ARG A 13 -12.70 45.46 11.74
C ARG A 13 -12.96 45.94 13.19
N ARG A 14 -11.88 46.03 13.96
CA ARG A 14 -11.54 46.94 15.10
C ARG A 14 -12.64 47.78 15.77
N SER A 15 -12.65 47.78 17.09
CA SER A 15 -12.72 49.00 17.93
C SER A 15 -12.16 48.74 19.33
N PHE A 16 -11.19 49.57 19.73
CA PHE A 16 -10.52 49.56 21.01
C PHE A 16 -11.26 50.47 21.99
N LEU A 17 -11.51 50.00 23.22
CA LEU A 17 -11.57 50.87 24.40
C LEU A 17 -10.79 50.17 25.52
N THR A 18 -9.63 50.75 25.81
CA THR A 18 -8.70 50.44 26.88
C THR A 18 -9.30 50.81 28.24
N ALA A 19 -9.34 49.85 29.17
CA ALA A 19 -9.25 50.11 30.60
C ALA A 19 -8.15 49.18 31.14
N GLY A 20 -7.05 49.78 31.58
CA GLY A 20 -5.83 49.08 31.95
C GLY A 20 -5.93 48.42 33.32
N VAL A 21 -5.63 47.12 33.34
CA VAL A 21 -5.14 46.42 34.54
C VAL A 21 -3.81 45.80 34.13
N ILE A 22 -2.69 46.37 34.61
CA ILE A 22 -1.38 45.74 34.47
C ILE A 22 -1.31 44.66 35.56
N ALA A 23 -1.83 43.48 35.25
CA ALA A 23 -1.47 42.26 35.96
C ALA A 23 -0.10 41.80 35.42
N PRO A 24 0.80 41.27 36.27
CA PRO A 24 2.03 40.67 35.76
C PRO A 24 1.61 39.49 34.89
N LEU A 25 1.78 39.64 33.57
CA LEU A 25 1.51 38.58 32.60
C LEU A 25 2.66 37.58 32.67
N GLY A 26 2.74 36.86 33.79
CA GLY A 26 3.44 35.59 33.84
C GLY A 26 2.69 34.67 32.91
N ALA A 27 3.21 34.47 31.69
CA ALA A 27 2.70 33.47 30.78
C ALA A 27 2.89 32.10 31.46
N ALA A 28 1.86 31.65 32.17
CA ALA A 28 1.80 30.29 32.66
C ALA A 28 1.85 29.40 31.42
N VAL A 29 2.96 28.70 31.24
CA VAL A 29 3.04 27.61 30.26
C VAL A 29 2.01 26.58 30.71
N GLN A 30 0.87 26.57 30.05
CA GLN A 30 -0.12 25.52 30.25
C GLN A 30 0.42 24.27 29.60
N THR A 31 1.10 23.44 30.39
CA THR A 31 1.41 22.07 29.99
C THR A 31 0.09 21.30 29.98
N SER A 32 -0.47 21.06 28.79
CA SER A 32 -1.61 20.15 28.66
C SER A 32 -1.19 18.77 29.11
N ALA A 33 -1.96 18.14 29.99
CA ALA A 33 -1.76 16.74 30.33
C ALA A 33 -1.81 15.88 29.06
N PRO A 34 -0.96 14.85 28.92
CA PRO A 34 -1.06 13.93 27.80
C PRO A 34 -2.46 13.30 27.76
N PRO A 35 -3.02 13.04 26.57
CA PRO A 35 -4.32 12.40 26.44
C PRO A 35 -4.32 11.05 27.18
N ALA A 36 -5.46 10.69 27.75
CA ALA A 36 -5.61 9.41 28.44
C ALA A 36 -5.31 8.25 27.48
N PRO A 37 -4.69 7.15 27.96
CA PRO A 37 -4.48 5.96 27.14
C PRO A 37 -5.78 5.46 26.52
N ILE A 38 -5.75 5.10 25.25
CA ILE A 38 -6.89 4.50 24.55
C ILE A 38 -6.91 3.00 24.88
N ASP A 39 -8.00 2.49 25.45
CA ASP A 39 -8.20 1.06 25.68
C ASP A 39 -8.67 0.38 24.38
N VAL A 40 -7.80 -0.43 23.79
CA VAL A 40 -8.09 -1.19 22.55
C VAL A 40 -8.64 -2.58 22.82
N GLY A 41 -8.52 -3.10 24.05
CA GLY A 41 -8.80 -4.50 24.38
C GLY A 41 -8.22 -5.49 23.36
N ASN A 42 -9.09 -6.36 22.82
CA ASN A 42 -8.75 -7.35 21.79
C ASN A 42 -9.24 -6.96 20.39
N GLN A 43 -9.57 -5.68 20.17
CA GLN A 43 -10.08 -5.21 18.89
C GLN A 43 -8.94 -5.02 17.88
N ARG A 44 -9.14 -5.47 16.65
CA ARG A 44 -8.21 -5.22 15.54
C ARG A 44 -8.21 -3.72 15.25
N GLN A 45 -7.03 -3.11 15.25
CA GLN A 45 -6.85 -1.71 14.89
C GLN A 45 -6.34 -1.60 13.45
N LEU A 46 -7.09 -0.87 12.62
CA LEU A 46 -6.69 -0.55 11.26
C LEU A 46 -6.00 0.82 11.30
N PHE A 47 -4.71 0.86 10.94
CA PHE A 47 -3.89 2.07 10.95
C PHE A 47 -4.12 2.92 9.69
N LEU A 48 -5.39 3.31 9.46
CA LEU A 48 -5.84 4.00 8.25
C LEU A 48 -6.24 5.47 8.49
N ASP A 49 -6.09 5.95 9.73
CA ASP A 49 -6.41 7.30 10.17
C ASP A 49 -5.33 7.85 11.12
N ASP A 50 -5.53 9.09 11.56
CA ASP A 50 -4.56 9.82 12.38
C ASP A 50 -4.65 9.48 13.89
N LEU A 51 -5.50 8.54 14.31
CA LEU A 51 -5.75 8.26 15.73
C LEU A 51 -4.48 7.78 16.46
N TRP A 52 -3.68 6.97 15.77
CA TRP A 52 -2.53 6.27 16.33
C TRP A 52 -1.19 6.97 16.09
N PHE A 53 -1.19 8.05 15.33
CA PHE A 53 0.02 8.71 14.88
C PHE A 53 0.16 10.08 15.55
N ASP A 54 1.38 10.41 15.97
CA ASP A 54 1.70 11.76 16.42
C ASP A 54 1.59 12.73 15.22
N PRO A 55 0.72 13.76 15.27
CA PRO A 55 0.62 14.77 14.21
C PRO A 55 1.94 15.52 13.96
N HIS A 56 2.89 15.47 14.89
CA HIS A 56 4.19 16.12 14.81
C HIS A 56 5.34 15.16 14.48
N SER A 57 5.04 13.91 14.15
CA SER A 57 6.04 12.91 13.74
C SER A 57 6.77 13.25 12.44
N GLY A 58 6.24 14.18 11.64
CA GLY A 58 6.75 14.48 10.30
C GLY A 58 6.49 13.36 9.28
N VAL A 59 5.52 12.48 9.57
CA VAL A 59 5.08 11.39 8.69
C VAL A 59 3.65 11.65 8.24
N GLU A 60 3.32 11.26 7.00
CA GLU A 60 1.98 11.37 6.43
C GLU A 60 1.49 9.98 5.98
N LEU A 61 0.24 9.65 6.29
CA LEU A 61 -0.42 8.47 5.76
C LEU A 61 -0.90 8.75 4.34
N VAL A 62 -0.32 8.05 3.36
CA VAL A 62 -0.68 8.20 1.95
C VAL A 62 -1.26 6.90 1.43
N MET A 63 -2.54 6.91 1.06
CA MET A 63 -3.14 5.80 0.32
C MET A 63 -2.50 5.70 -1.06
N GLN A 64 -1.74 4.64 -1.29
CA GLN A 64 -1.16 4.39 -2.61
C GLN A 64 -2.28 4.06 -3.60
N ILE A 65 -2.29 4.77 -4.72
CA ILE A 65 -3.24 4.51 -5.81
C ILE A 65 -2.61 3.46 -6.72
N PRO A 66 -3.29 2.32 -6.99
CA PRO A 66 -2.78 1.33 -7.91
C PRO A 66 -2.59 1.95 -9.29
N ARG A 67 -1.43 1.71 -9.89
CA ARG A 67 -1.13 2.12 -11.27
C ARG A 67 -1.22 0.87 -12.14
N LEU A 68 -1.90 1.01 -13.26
CA LEU A 68 -1.84 0.00 -14.30
C LEU A 68 -0.48 0.16 -14.99
N GLU A 69 0.34 -0.87 -14.87
CA GLU A 69 1.64 -0.97 -15.53
C GLU A 69 1.62 -2.14 -16.53
N GLU A 70 2.77 -2.48 -17.08
CA GLU A 70 2.94 -3.63 -17.98
C GLU A 70 2.55 -4.97 -17.33
N VAL A 71 2.23 -5.94 -18.19
CA VAL A 71 2.04 -7.33 -17.78
C VAL A 71 3.40 -7.88 -17.36
N LEU A 72 3.55 -8.19 -16.06
CA LEU A 72 4.79 -8.73 -15.50
C LEU A 72 5.19 -10.05 -16.17
N ILE A 73 4.25 -11.00 -16.27
CA ILE A 73 4.51 -12.32 -16.83
C ILE A 73 3.28 -12.82 -17.59
N VAL A 74 3.50 -13.33 -18.79
CA VAL A 74 2.44 -13.83 -19.68
C VAL A 74 2.14 -15.28 -19.37
N ARG A 75 0.87 -15.70 -19.50
CA ARG A 75 0.46 -17.12 -19.45
C ARG A 75 0.65 -17.75 -20.82
N ASP A 76 1.79 -18.37 -21.05
CA ASP A 76 2.21 -18.92 -22.34
C ASP A 76 2.66 -20.40 -22.27
N ARG A 77 2.58 -21.01 -21.08
CA ARG A 77 2.81 -22.44 -20.89
C ARG A 77 1.49 -23.20 -20.70
N PRO A 78 1.44 -24.48 -21.11
CA PRO A 78 0.18 -25.25 -21.07
C PRO A 78 -0.34 -25.51 -19.65
N TRP A 79 0.54 -25.49 -18.64
CA TRP A 79 0.17 -25.61 -17.22
C TRP A 79 -0.31 -24.29 -16.59
N GLU A 80 -0.35 -23.18 -17.32
CA GLU A 80 -0.73 -21.83 -16.84
C GLU A 80 -2.19 -21.46 -17.20
N GLY A 81 -3.06 -22.46 -17.28
CA GLY A 81 -4.39 -22.35 -17.87
C GLY A 81 -5.34 -21.37 -17.17
N LEU A 82 -5.30 -21.29 -15.84
CA LEU A 82 -6.25 -20.52 -15.04
C LEU A 82 -5.64 -19.22 -14.50
N SER A 83 -4.64 -19.33 -13.62
CA SER A 83 -4.07 -18.23 -12.83
C SER A 83 -2.57 -18.36 -12.70
N LEU A 84 -1.91 -17.21 -12.55
CA LEU A 84 -0.57 -17.09 -11.99
C LEU A 84 -0.69 -16.29 -10.71
N ASP A 85 -0.16 -16.81 -9.60
CA ASP A 85 -0.23 -16.14 -8.32
C ASP A 85 1.06 -16.34 -7.50
N THR A 86 1.07 -15.73 -6.31
CA THR A 86 2.14 -15.89 -5.31
C THR A 86 3.56 -15.69 -5.88
N PRO A 87 3.85 -14.57 -6.58
CA PRO A 87 5.17 -14.32 -7.11
C PRO A 87 6.18 -14.06 -5.98
N CYS A 88 7.28 -14.80 -6.00
CA CYS A 88 8.46 -14.61 -5.18
C CYS A 88 9.62 -14.16 -6.06
N LEU A 89 9.94 -12.87 -6.03
CA LEU A 89 11.01 -12.25 -6.83
C LEU A 89 12.28 -12.06 -6.00
N LEU A 90 13.40 -12.55 -6.52
CA LEU A 90 14.74 -12.37 -5.93
C LEU A 90 15.70 -11.85 -6.99
N LYS A 91 16.57 -10.90 -6.63
CA LYS A 91 17.74 -10.54 -7.44
C LYS A 91 18.97 -11.26 -6.91
N ASP A 92 19.63 -12.03 -7.75
CA ASP A 92 20.75 -12.90 -7.39
C ASP A 92 21.74 -12.98 -8.55
N GLU A 93 23.04 -12.79 -8.25
CA GLU A 93 24.14 -12.83 -9.24
C GLU A 93 23.93 -11.98 -10.51
N GLY A 94 23.22 -10.86 -10.39
CA GLY A 94 22.91 -9.98 -11.53
C GLY A 94 21.69 -10.39 -12.35
N HIS A 95 21.04 -11.50 -12.01
CA HIS A 95 19.79 -11.97 -12.60
C HIS A 95 18.62 -11.77 -11.64
N TYR A 96 17.43 -11.62 -12.22
CA TYR A 96 16.17 -11.68 -11.51
C TYR A 96 15.61 -13.08 -11.64
N ARG A 97 15.22 -13.67 -10.51
CA ARG A 97 14.68 -15.00 -10.39
C ARG A 97 13.27 -14.88 -9.83
N LEU A 98 12.29 -15.45 -10.52
CA LEU A 98 10.89 -15.42 -10.15
C LEU A 98 10.40 -16.86 -9.97
N TRP A 99 9.92 -17.16 -8.77
CA TRP A 99 9.09 -18.33 -8.53
C TRP A 99 7.64 -17.88 -8.46
N TYR A 100 6.74 -18.61 -9.10
CA TYR A 100 5.33 -18.29 -9.11
C TYR A 100 4.51 -19.57 -9.10
N ARG A 101 3.29 -19.50 -8.59
CA ARG A 101 2.34 -20.60 -8.68
C ARG A 101 1.52 -20.44 -9.96
N ALA A 102 1.33 -21.55 -10.66
CA ALA A 102 0.47 -21.64 -11.83
C ALA A 102 -0.62 -22.68 -11.58
N ASP A 103 -1.88 -22.29 -11.73
CA ASP A 103 -3.00 -23.20 -11.62
C ASP A 103 -3.51 -23.60 -13.00
N GLU A 104 -3.68 -24.91 -13.17
CA GLU A 104 -4.37 -25.49 -14.30
C GLU A 104 -5.88 -25.40 -14.12
N GLY A 105 -6.56 -25.35 -15.27
CA GLY A 105 -8.01 -25.33 -15.34
C GLY A 105 -8.51 -24.23 -16.26
N SER A 106 -9.81 -23.97 -16.16
CA SER A 106 -10.45 -22.88 -16.91
C SER A 106 -11.50 -22.25 -16.04
N ARG A 107 -11.75 -20.94 -16.22
CA ARG A 107 -12.83 -20.23 -15.53
C ARG A 107 -14.23 -20.80 -15.79
N ALA A 108 -14.39 -21.70 -16.76
CA ALA A 108 -15.64 -22.39 -17.06
C ALA A 108 -15.85 -23.67 -16.25
N LYS A 109 -14.87 -24.10 -15.44
CA LYS A 109 -14.96 -25.24 -14.53
C LYS A 109 -14.77 -24.75 -13.10
N ASP A 110 -15.57 -25.27 -12.18
CA ASP A 110 -15.60 -24.84 -10.77
C ASP A 110 -14.42 -25.36 -9.93
N HIS A 111 -13.37 -25.91 -10.53
CA HIS A 111 -12.22 -26.50 -9.83
C HIS A 111 -10.91 -26.30 -10.59
N GLU A 112 -9.86 -25.99 -9.82
CA GLU A 112 -8.45 -26.10 -10.22
C GLU A 112 -8.10 -27.58 -10.28
N ASP A 113 -7.59 -28.04 -11.43
CA ASP A 113 -7.26 -29.45 -11.61
C ASP A 113 -5.91 -29.78 -10.94
N VAL A 114 -4.90 -28.89 -11.08
CA VAL A 114 -3.53 -29.05 -10.56
C VAL A 114 -2.88 -27.67 -10.36
N SER A 115 -2.04 -27.53 -9.32
CA SER A 115 -1.18 -26.35 -9.12
C SER A 115 0.30 -26.71 -9.23
N TRP A 116 1.08 -25.80 -9.80
CA TRP A 116 2.52 -25.96 -10.04
C TRP A 116 3.31 -24.83 -9.41
N ILE A 117 4.52 -25.12 -8.93
CA ILE A 117 5.52 -24.10 -8.65
C ILE A 117 6.44 -24.00 -9.86
N CYS A 118 6.41 -22.84 -10.49
CA CYS A 118 7.11 -22.55 -11.73
C CYS A 118 8.26 -21.58 -11.49
N TYR A 119 9.16 -21.49 -12.48
CA TYR A 119 10.36 -20.68 -12.44
C TYR A 119 10.50 -19.85 -13.72
N ALA A 120 10.90 -18.59 -13.55
CA ALA A 120 11.29 -17.70 -14.63
C ALA A 120 12.54 -16.89 -14.24
N GLU A 121 13.32 -16.49 -15.22
CA GLU A 121 14.51 -15.65 -15.06
C GLU A 121 14.46 -14.43 -15.98
N SER A 122 15.09 -13.34 -15.56
CA SER A 122 15.11 -12.07 -16.30
C SER A 122 16.39 -11.29 -16.01
N ASN A 123 16.80 -10.45 -16.97
CA ASN A 123 17.90 -9.50 -16.78
C ASN A 123 17.41 -8.08 -16.43
N ASP A 124 16.13 -7.78 -16.67
CA ASP A 124 15.57 -6.43 -16.61
C ASP A 124 14.21 -6.32 -15.88
N CYS A 125 13.69 -7.42 -15.33
CA CYS A 125 12.35 -7.57 -14.74
C CYS A 125 11.17 -7.37 -15.72
N ILE A 126 11.44 -7.16 -17.00
CA ILE A 126 10.43 -6.85 -18.03
C ILE A 126 10.28 -8.05 -18.96
N HIS A 127 11.40 -8.62 -19.41
CA HIS A 127 11.43 -9.79 -20.28
C HIS A 127 11.80 -11.03 -19.47
N TRP A 128 10.97 -12.06 -19.56
CA TRP A 128 11.09 -13.27 -18.74
C TRP A 128 11.28 -14.51 -19.59
N ASP A 129 12.37 -15.23 -19.32
CA ASP A 129 12.64 -16.55 -19.84
C ASP A 129 12.12 -17.61 -18.86
N LYS A 130 11.45 -18.65 -19.37
CA LYS A 130 10.93 -19.77 -18.56
C LYS A 130 11.65 -21.06 -18.96
N PRO A 131 12.88 -21.31 -18.45
CA PRO A 131 13.69 -22.44 -18.89
C PRO A 131 13.12 -23.77 -18.42
N SER A 132 13.31 -24.82 -19.22
CA SER A 132 13.04 -26.19 -18.79
C SER A 132 14.14 -26.66 -17.83
N LEU A 133 13.80 -26.81 -16.55
CA LEU A 133 14.76 -27.22 -15.51
C LEU A 133 15.03 -28.73 -15.47
N GLY A 134 14.19 -29.54 -16.13
CA GLY A 134 14.30 -31.00 -16.12
C GLY A 134 13.98 -31.66 -14.76
N ILE A 135 13.25 -30.96 -13.88
CA ILE A 135 12.93 -31.43 -12.51
C ILE A 135 11.55 -32.11 -12.46
N CYS A 136 10.57 -31.58 -13.18
CA CYS A 136 9.19 -32.10 -13.23
C CYS A 136 8.73 -32.22 -14.68
N GLU A 137 8.09 -33.33 -15.01
CA GLU A 137 7.47 -33.56 -16.32
C GLU A 137 6.03 -33.06 -16.33
N TYR A 138 5.62 -32.48 -17.46
CA TYR A 138 4.23 -32.10 -17.68
C TYR A 138 3.57 -33.13 -18.59
N ARG A 139 2.68 -33.95 -18.02
CA ARG A 139 1.93 -35.03 -18.68
C ARG A 139 2.75 -36.22 -19.21
N GLY A 140 3.90 -36.49 -18.58
CA GLY A 140 4.76 -37.65 -18.90
C GLY A 140 5.57 -37.41 -20.16
#